data_AF-A0A4S8K9D3-F1
#
_entry.id   AF-A0A4S8K9D3-F1
#
_cell.length_a   1.000
_cell.length_b   1.000
_cell.length_c   1.000
_cell.angle_alpha   90.00
_cell.angle_beta   90.00
_cell.angle_gamma   90.00
#
_symmetry.space_group_name_H-M   'P 1'
#
loop_
_entity.id
_entity.type
_entity.pdbx_description
1 polymer ?
#
loop_
_entity_poly.entity_id
_entity_poly.type
_entity_poly.pdbx_seq_one_letter_code
_entity_poly.pdbx_strand_id
1 'polypeptide(L)'
;MSSFKVISEKDLAVDSPVSWYLPLDTSRFSITSFRLTSFGRFITRTMVKTLEFVGIAPAGSNRVSSFLEKAAEGLVEGGRKEIFTPMYFFLVRKPLSES
;
A
#
# COMPACT_ATOMS: atom_id res chain seq x y z
N MET A 1 -20.53 -13.48 -26.16
CA MET A 1 -19.33 -13.07 -25.39
C MET A 1 -18.73 -14.32 -24.79
N SER A 2 -17.56 -14.74 -25.25
CA SER A 2 -16.91 -15.94 -24.75
C SER A 2 -16.14 -15.62 -23.46
N SER A 3 -16.39 -16.41 -22.41
CA SER A 3 -15.81 -16.21 -21.07
C SER A 3 -14.36 -16.70 -21.00
N PHE A 4 -13.53 -16.03 -20.20
CA PHE A 4 -12.15 -16.45 -19.93
C PHE A 4 -12.11 -17.75 -19.11
N LYS A 5 -11.15 -18.63 -19.41
CA LYS A 5 -10.91 -19.85 -18.61
C LYS A 5 -9.75 -19.61 -17.64
N VAL A 6 -9.97 -19.76 -16.34
CA VAL A 6 -8.90 -19.69 -15.33
C VAL A 6 -7.99 -20.92 -15.48
N ILE A 7 -6.68 -20.68 -15.60
CA ILE A 7 -5.64 -21.71 -15.67
C ILE A 7 -5.04 -21.95 -14.28
N SER A 8 -4.76 -20.88 -13.55
CA SER A 8 -4.14 -20.93 -12.23
C SER A 8 -4.50 -19.68 -11.45
N GLU A 9 -4.73 -19.83 -10.16
CA GLU A 9 -4.89 -18.71 -9.22
C GLU A 9 -4.17 -19.06 -7.92
N LYS A 10 -3.57 -18.05 -7.28
CA LYS A 10 -2.87 -18.23 -6.00
C LYS A 10 -2.72 -16.91 -5.27
N ASP A 11 -2.93 -16.92 -3.97
CA ASP A 11 -2.46 -15.82 -3.11
C ASP A 11 -0.99 -16.03 -2.77
N LEU A 12 -0.12 -15.26 -3.41
CA LEU A 12 1.33 -15.35 -3.21
C LEU A 12 1.77 -14.80 -1.84
N ALA A 13 0.89 -14.09 -1.12
CA ALA A 13 1.20 -13.63 0.23
C ALA A 13 1.38 -14.77 1.21
N VAL A 14 0.64 -15.87 1.04
CA VAL A 14 0.66 -17.02 1.95
C VAL A 14 1.95 -17.82 1.83
N ASP A 15 2.53 -17.93 0.63
CA ASP A 15 3.78 -18.66 0.43
C ASP A 15 5.04 -17.85 0.76
N SER A 16 4.88 -16.55 1.00
CA SER A 16 6.02 -15.67 1.25
C SER A 16 6.58 -15.91 2.66
N PRO A 17 7.90 -16.11 2.82
CA PRO A 17 8.52 -16.23 4.15
C PRO A 17 8.45 -14.94 4.96
N VAL A 18 8.09 -13.82 4.31
CA VAL A 18 8.05 -12.48 4.89
C VAL A 18 6.70 -11.86 4.55
N SER A 19 5.98 -11.35 5.56
CA SER A 19 4.70 -10.70 5.34
C SER A 19 4.86 -9.45 4.46
N TRP A 20 4.04 -9.34 3.42
CA TRP A 20 4.12 -8.25 2.44
C TRP A 20 3.91 -6.86 3.02
N TYR A 21 3.17 -6.76 4.15
CA TYR A 21 2.87 -5.50 4.81
C TYR A 21 4.02 -4.98 5.68
N LEU A 22 5.11 -5.74 5.85
CA LEU A 22 6.24 -5.35 6.70
C LEU A 22 6.89 -4.00 6.34
N PRO A 23 7.08 -3.64 5.05
CA PRO A 23 7.62 -2.32 4.69
C PRO A 23 6.67 -1.16 5.00
N LEU A 24 5.37 -1.42 5.10
CA LEU A 24 4.34 -0.44 5.46
C LEU A 24 4.12 -0.40 6.98
N ASP A 25 4.54 -1.43 7.69
CA ASP A 25 4.38 -1.57 9.13
C ASP A 25 5.29 -0.60 9.89
N THR A 26 4.67 0.47 10.35
CA THR A 26 5.33 1.54 11.10
C THR A 26 5.74 1.19 12.52
N SER A 27 5.39 -0.01 13.03
CA SER A 27 5.68 -0.42 14.41
C SER A 27 7.08 -1.00 14.62
N ARG A 28 7.82 -1.34 13.55
CA ARG A 28 9.20 -1.85 13.66
C ARG A 28 10.21 -0.70 13.77
N PHE A 29 10.83 -0.58 14.94
CA PHE A 29 11.91 0.37 15.21
C PHE A 29 13.21 -0.03 14.50
N SER A 30 13.56 0.70 13.46
CA SER A 30 14.92 0.85 12.93
C SER A 30 15.25 2.34 12.91
N ILE A 31 16.53 2.73 12.88
CA ILE A 31 16.95 4.14 12.82
C ILE A 31 16.39 4.84 11.56
N THR A 32 16.09 4.06 10.50
CA THR A 32 15.37 4.49 9.29
C THR A 32 13.87 4.73 9.52
N SER A 33 13.30 4.20 10.62
CA SER A 33 11.89 4.32 11.02
C SER A 33 11.58 5.62 11.78
N PHE A 34 12.52 6.53 12.00
CA PHE A 34 12.25 7.81 12.68
C PHE A 34 11.07 8.54 12.05
N ARG A 35 11.00 8.61 10.69
CA ARG A 35 9.88 9.21 9.93
C ARG A 35 8.53 8.54 10.18
N LEU A 36 8.53 7.27 10.59
CA LEU A 36 7.34 6.45 10.80
C LEU A 36 6.86 6.47 12.26
N THR A 37 7.68 6.96 13.21
CA THR A 37 7.26 7.19 14.61
C THR A 37 6.22 8.31 14.68
N SER A 38 5.37 8.32 15.71
CA SER A 38 4.37 9.40 15.91
C SER A 38 5.00 10.79 15.91
N PHE A 39 6.22 10.92 16.43
CA PHE A 39 6.98 12.17 16.42
C PHE A 39 7.52 12.52 15.03
N GLY A 40 8.08 11.55 14.28
CA GLY A 40 8.53 11.79 12.91
C GLY A 40 7.39 12.06 11.93
N ARG A 41 6.22 11.45 12.12
CA ARG A 41 4.99 11.78 11.39
C ARG A 41 4.56 13.21 11.67
N PHE A 42 4.61 13.63 12.94
CA PHE A 42 4.30 15.01 13.32
C PHE A 42 5.24 16.01 12.64
N ILE A 43 6.56 15.75 12.65
CA ILE A 43 7.54 16.58 11.96
C ILE A 43 7.27 16.62 10.45
N THR A 44 7.07 15.46 9.82
CA THR A 44 6.87 15.36 8.37
C THR A 44 5.60 16.07 7.92
N ARG A 45 4.48 15.90 8.65
CA ARG A 45 3.24 16.66 8.40
C ARG A 45 3.44 18.16 8.56
N THR A 46 4.12 18.57 9.63
CA THR A 46 4.38 19.98 9.89
C THR A 46 5.22 20.58 8.75
N MET A 47 6.25 19.86 8.31
CA MET A 47 7.09 20.25 7.18
C MET A 47 6.29 20.35 5.89
N VAL A 48 5.47 19.35 5.53
CA VAL A 48 4.63 19.39 4.31
C VAL A 48 3.66 20.57 4.37
N LYS A 49 3.04 20.82 5.52
CA LYS A 49 2.14 21.96 5.72
C LYS A 49 2.88 23.30 5.59
N THR A 50 4.09 23.41 6.13
CA THR A 50 4.92 24.62 5.99
C THR A 50 5.33 24.83 4.54
N LEU A 51 5.78 23.78 3.85
CA LEU A 51 6.18 23.84 2.44
C LEU A 51 5.02 24.25 1.53
N GLU A 52 3.81 23.77 1.81
CA GLU A 52 2.59 24.18 1.11
C GLU A 52 2.25 25.64 1.40
N PHE A 53 2.36 26.07 2.66
CA PHE A 53 2.09 27.45 3.07
C PHE A 53 3.03 28.48 2.40
N VAL A 54 4.33 28.15 2.29
CA VAL A 54 5.31 29.02 1.61
C VAL A 54 5.29 28.88 0.08
N GLY A 55 4.43 28.04 -0.48
CA GLY A 55 4.26 27.86 -1.93
C GLY A 55 5.30 26.97 -2.61
N ILE A 56 6.13 26.25 -1.86
CA ILE A 56 7.10 25.28 -2.41
C ILE A 56 6.40 23.96 -2.76
N ALA A 57 5.49 23.50 -1.90
CA ALA A 57 4.67 22.33 -2.19
C ALA A 57 3.33 22.76 -2.81
N PRO A 58 2.78 21.99 -3.78
CA PRO A 58 1.48 22.27 -4.38
C PRO A 58 0.35 22.32 -3.35
N ALA A 59 -0.67 23.14 -3.60
CA ALA A 59 -1.88 23.17 -2.81
C ALA A 59 -2.53 21.77 -2.73
N GLY A 60 -2.90 21.34 -1.53
CA GLY A 60 -3.44 20.01 -1.25
C GLY A 60 -2.39 18.95 -0.88
N SER A 61 -1.09 19.26 -0.90
CA SER A 61 -0.01 18.32 -0.55
C SER A 61 -0.19 17.69 0.83
N ASN A 62 -0.53 18.49 1.85
CA ASN A 62 -0.77 18.01 3.20
C ASN A 62 -1.99 17.05 3.26
N ARG A 63 -3.03 17.32 2.47
CA ARG A 63 -4.23 16.46 2.38
C ARG A 63 -3.91 15.12 1.73
N VAL A 64 -3.17 15.12 0.62
CA VAL A 64 -2.74 13.89 -0.07
C VAL A 64 -1.84 13.06 0.84
N SER A 65 -0.85 13.70 1.49
CA SER A 65 0.03 13.01 2.45
C SER A 65 -0.76 12.36 3.58
N SER A 66 -1.71 13.07 4.19
CA SER A 66 -2.58 12.53 5.25
C SER A 66 -3.48 11.38 4.77
N PHE A 67 -3.93 11.42 3.51
CA PHE A 67 -4.72 10.35 2.90
C PHE A 67 -3.87 9.08 2.68
N LEU A 68 -2.65 9.23 2.15
CA LEU A 68 -1.73 8.12 1.93
C LEU A 68 -1.29 7.47 3.25
N GLU A 69 -1.06 8.25 4.31
CA GLU A 69 -0.78 7.73 5.65
C GLU A 69 -1.89 6.80 6.15
N LYS A 70 -3.15 7.26 6.06
CA LYS A 70 -4.33 6.46 6.47
C LYS A 70 -4.50 5.21 5.60
N ALA A 71 -4.26 5.33 4.30
CA ALA A 71 -4.32 4.18 3.39
C ALA A 71 -3.26 3.13 3.75
N ALA A 72 -2.03 3.55 4.06
CA ALA A 72 -0.97 2.65 4.50
C ALA A 72 -1.32 1.94 5.82
N GLU A 73 -1.87 2.66 6.80
CA GLU A 73 -2.37 2.07 8.06
C GLU A 73 -3.46 1.02 7.78
N GLY A 74 -4.43 1.33 6.92
CA GLY A 74 -5.49 0.40 6.53
C GLY A 74 -4.97 -0.84 5.78
N LEU A 75 -3.97 -0.68 4.91
CA LEU A 75 -3.32 -1.79 4.21
C LEU A 75 -2.60 -2.73 5.18
N VAL A 76 -1.86 -2.18 6.15
CA VAL A 76 -1.18 -2.99 7.18
C VAL A 76 -2.19 -3.73 8.04
N GLU A 77 -3.27 -3.07 8.47
CA GLU A 77 -4.32 -3.71 9.25
C GLU A 77 -5.05 -4.81 8.46
N GLY A 78 -5.36 -4.55 7.18
CA GLY A 78 -5.97 -5.51 6.28
C GLY A 78 -5.07 -6.73 6.02
N GLY A 79 -3.77 -6.51 5.87
CA GLY A 79 -2.77 -7.57 5.73
C GLY A 79 -2.61 -8.40 7.01
N ARG A 80 -2.62 -7.77 8.19
CA ARG A 80 -2.56 -8.48 9.49
C ARG A 80 -3.80 -9.30 9.79
N LYS A 81 -4.97 -8.84 9.33
CA LYS A 81 -6.25 -9.55 9.47
C LYS A 81 -6.48 -10.60 8.37
N GLU A 82 -5.55 -10.73 7.41
CA GLU A 82 -5.66 -11.64 6.27
C GLU A 82 -6.92 -11.41 5.40
N ILE A 83 -7.47 -10.19 5.44
CA ILE A 83 -8.65 -9.79 4.64
C ILE A 83 -8.28 -9.05 3.36
N PHE A 84 -6.99 -8.75 3.18
CA PHE A 84 -6.46 -8.06 2.02
C PHE A 84 -5.07 -8.58 1.67
N THR A 85 -4.85 -8.82 0.37
CA THR A 85 -3.55 -9.17 -0.22
C THR A 85 -3.36 -8.37 -1.52
N PRO A 86 -2.23 -7.65 -1.69
CA PRO A 86 -1.89 -7.05 -2.96
C PRO A 86 -1.21 -8.05 -3.92
N MET A 87 -1.01 -9.30 -3.49
CA MET A 87 -0.23 -10.32 -4.20
C MET A 87 -1.10 -11.49 -4.69
N TYR A 88 -2.36 -11.21 -5.02
CA TYR A 88 -3.24 -12.19 -5.65
C TYR A 88 -2.86 -12.38 -7.13
N PHE A 89 -2.41 -13.58 -7.47
CA PHE A 89 -2.03 -13.98 -8.81
C PHE A 89 -3.17 -14.77 -9.47
N PHE A 90 -3.47 -14.46 -10.73
CA PHE A 90 -4.34 -15.27 -11.56
C PHE A 90 -3.86 -15.28 -13.03
N LEU A 91 -3.93 -16.45 -13.65
CA LEU A 91 -3.62 -16.69 -15.04
C LEU A 91 -4.88 -17.18 -15.73
N VAL A 92 -5.28 -16.48 -16.79
CA VAL A 92 -6.48 -16.80 -17.58
C VAL A 92 -6.14 -17.01 -19.05
N ARG A 93 -6.85 -17.94 -19.68
CA ARG A 93 -6.83 -18.17 -21.12
C ARG A 93 -7.96 -17.42 -21.79
N LYS A 94 -7.64 -16.63 -22.81
CA LYS A 94 -8.65 -16.10 -23.74
C LYS A 94 -9.32 -17.27 -24.49
N PRO A 95 -10.65 -17.29 -24.60
CA PRO A 95 -11.32 -18.30 -25.42
C PRO A 95 -10.91 -18.14 -26.88
N LEU A 96 -10.73 -19.26 -27.59
CA LEU A 96 -10.55 -19.23 -29.03
C LEU A 96 -11.88 -18.76 -29.64
N SER A 97 -11.84 -17.74 -30.51
CA SER A 97 -12.97 -17.48 -31.37
C SER A 97 -13.02 -18.63 -32.35
N GLU A 98 -14.04 -19.49 -32.28
CA GLU A 98 -14.35 -20.31 -33.45
C GLU A 98 -14.61 -19.32 -34.60
N SER A 99 -13.87 -19.54 -35.69
CA SER A 99 -13.91 -18.71 -36.90
C SER A 99 -14.96 -19.26 -37.84
#